data_AF-A0A8T5W3C6-F1
#
_entry.id   AF-A0A8T5W3C6-F1
#
_cell.length_a   1.000
_cell.length_b   1.000
_cell.length_c   1.000
_cell.angle_alpha   90.00
_cell.angle_beta   90.00
_cell.angle_gamma   90.00
#
_symmetry.space_group_name_H-M   'P 1'
#
loop_
_entity.id
_entity.type
_entity.pdbx_description
1 polymer ?
#
loop_
_entity_poly.entity_id
_entity_poly.type
_entity_poly.pdbx_seq_one_letter_code
_entity_poly.pdbx_strand_id
1 'polypeptide(L)'
;MTTLPDMAGTPRIVEIKGKEYKVSPLDIDDLAEFETIVRMERNKALFRSLKDSGLENEVIAEAIGATAAKPVSIKDIDDNMGSMIGTRFLMWSALKKNHPEIKLEEMGKLITLENFEDVKKVVSELGGKAVKERKNVSRSL
;
A
#
# COMPACT_ATOMS: atom_id res chain seq x y z
N MET A 1 2.88 -1.96 29.47
CA MET A 1 2.39 -1.76 28.08
C MET A 1 3.50 -1.05 27.33
N THR A 2 4.13 -1.73 26.37
CA THR A 2 5.30 -1.20 25.65
C THR A 2 4.81 -0.24 24.59
N THR A 3 4.99 1.06 24.83
CA THR A 3 4.77 2.11 23.83
C THR A 3 5.90 2.05 22.80
N LEU A 4 5.55 1.75 21.55
CA LEU A 4 6.46 1.79 20.42
C LEU A 4 6.82 3.27 20.10
N PRO A 5 8.10 3.61 19.86
CA PRO A 5 8.51 4.99 19.58
C PRO A 5 8.04 5.46 18.20
N ASP A 6 7.73 6.76 18.09
CA ASP A 6 7.37 7.44 16.85
C ASP A 6 8.53 7.39 15.84
N MET A 7 8.27 6.85 14.63
CA MET A 7 9.30 6.63 13.61
C MET A 7 8.85 7.12 12.23
N ALA A 8 9.49 8.18 11.76
CA ALA A 8 9.59 8.50 10.34
C ALA A 8 11.09 8.53 9.99
N GLY A 9 11.51 7.78 8.97
CA GLY A 9 12.81 8.00 8.32
C GLY A 9 14.01 7.12 8.72
N THR A 10 13.87 6.10 9.57
CA THR A 10 15.00 5.17 9.87
C THR A 10 14.69 3.69 9.57
N PRO A 11 15.64 2.94 8.98
CA PRO A 11 15.49 1.49 8.82
C PRO A 11 15.42 0.76 10.16
N ARG A 12 14.66 -0.34 10.23
CA ARG A 12 14.56 -1.17 11.44
C ARG A 12 14.53 -2.66 11.13
N ILE A 13 14.78 -3.48 12.14
CA ILE A 13 14.56 -4.93 12.06
C ILE A 13 13.11 -5.23 12.46
N VAL A 14 12.43 -6.06 11.68
CA VAL A 14 11.10 -6.60 12.00
C VAL A 14 11.14 -8.11 11.89
N GLU A 15 10.41 -8.78 12.78
CA GLU A 15 10.24 -10.22 12.71
C GLU A 15 8.97 -10.55 11.90
N ILE A 16 9.11 -11.40 10.89
CA ILE A 16 8.00 -11.91 10.08
C ILE A 16 8.14 -13.42 10.01
N LYS A 17 7.19 -14.13 10.62
CA LYS A 17 7.17 -15.61 10.71
C LYS A 17 8.46 -16.18 11.29
N GLY A 18 8.99 -15.60 12.37
CA GLY A 18 10.21 -16.08 13.01
C GLY A 18 11.51 -15.72 12.29
N LYS A 19 11.45 -14.95 11.19
CA LYS A 19 12.64 -14.47 10.48
C LYS A 19 12.74 -12.95 10.58
N GLU A 20 13.92 -12.48 10.93
CA GLU A 20 14.24 -11.06 11.01
C GLU A 20 14.53 -10.49 9.62
N TYR A 21 13.95 -9.33 9.34
CA TYR A 21 14.16 -8.57 8.12
C TYR A 21 14.45 -7.11 8.44
N LYS A 22 15.49 -6.57 7.81
CA LYS A 22 15.73 -5.12 7.79
C LYS A 22 14.80 -4.44 6.79
N VAL A 23 13.90 -3.59 7.27
CA VAL A 23 12.99 -2.79 6.46
C VAL A 23 13.43 -1.33 6.44
N SER A 24 13.29 -0.68 5.30
CA SER A 24 13.53 0.75 5.14
C SER A 24 12.20 1.53 5.13
N PRO A 25 12.21 2.82 5.51
CA PRO A 25 11.03 3.68 5.37
C PRO A 25 10.55 3.75 3.92
N LEU A 26 9.26 4.00 3.76
CA LEU A 26 8.67 4.30 2.46
C LEU A 26 9.01 5.74 2.08
N ASP A 27 9.36 5.96 0.81
CA ASP A 27 9.59 7.28 0.24
C ASP A 27 8.49 7.65 -0.78
N ILE A 28 8.62 8.84 -1.37
CA ILE A 28 7.66 9.37 -2.34
C ILE A 28 7.59 8.50 -3.60
N ASP A 29 8.70 7.86 -3.98
CA ASP A 29 8.77 7.02 -5.18
C ASP A 29 8.02 5.71 -4.92
N ASP A 30 8.15 5.11 -3.73
CA ASP A 30 7.34 3.95 -3.34
C ASP A 30 5.83 4.25 -3.38
N LEU A 31 5.43 5.45 -2.95
CA LEU A 31 4.04 5.89 -2.98
C LEU A 31 3.54 6.16 -4.41
N ALA A 32 4.40 6.70 -5.29
CA ALA A 32 4.08 6.89 -6.70
C ALA A 32 3.92 5.54 -7.43
N GLU A 33 4.77 4.56 -7.15
CA GLU A 33 4.59 3.19 -7.63
C GLU A 33 3.29 2.58 -7.08
N PHE A 34 2.98 2.81 -5.80
CA PHE A 34 1.74 2.32 -5.21
C PHE A 34 0.49 2.94 -5.85
N GLU A 35 0.52 4.23 -6.21
CA GLU A 35 -0.57 4.87 -6.96
C GLU A 35 -0.87 4.13 -8.27
N THR A 36 0.16 3.65 -8.96
CA THR A 36 0.01 2.84 -10.18
C THR A 36 -0.72 1.52 -9.88
N ILE A 37 -0.41 0.85 -8.78
CA ILE A 37 -1.11 -0.36 -8.35
C ILE A 37 -2.58 -0.06 -8.04
N VAL A 38 -2.87 1.02 -7.31
CA VAL A 38 -4.26 1.42 -7.00
C VAL A 38 -5.05 1.71 -8.27
N ARG A 39 -4.44 2.40 -9.24
CA ARG A 39 -5.05 2.66 -10.57
C ARG A 39 -5.38 1.37 -11.30
N MET A 40 -4.46 0.40 -11.29
CA MET A 40 -4.67 -0.91 -11.92
C MET A 40 -5.82 -1.68 -11.25
N GLU A 41 -5.89 -1.70 -9.92
CA GLU A 41 -6.97 -2.37 -9.19
C GLU A 41 -8.33 -1.71 -9.44
N ARG A 42 -8.39 -0.37 -9.45
CA ARG A 42 -9.59 0.39 -9.84
C ARG A 42 -10.09 -0.01 -11.23
N ASN A 43 -9.18 -0.05 -12.21
CA ASN A 43 -9.53 -0.40 -13.58
C ASN A 43 -9.96 -1.88 -13.71
N LYS A 44 -9.32 -2.81 -12.97
CA LYS A 44 -9.73 -4.21 -12.93
C LYS A 44 -11.13 -4.38 -12.33
N ALA A 45 -11.45 -3.65 -11.26
CA ALA A 45 -12.77 -3.70 -10.64
C ALA A 45 -13.86 -3.20 -11.61
N LEU A 46 -13.60 -2.08 -12.30
CA LEU A 46 -14.49 -1.55 -13.33
C LEU A 46 -14.66 -2.52 -14.51
N PHE A 47 -13.57 -3.10 -15.02
CA PHE A 47 -13.65 -4.07 -16.10
C PHE A 47 -14.51 -5.28 -15.72
N ARG A 48 -14.34 -5.81 -14.50
CA ARG A 48 -15.15 -6.92 -13.99
C ARG A 48 -16.63 -6.55 -13.90
N SER A 49 -16.96 -5.36 -13.38
CA SER A 49 -18.36 -4.93 -13.26
C SER A 49 -19.03 -4.70 -14.62
N LEU A 50 -18.27 -4.25 -15.62
CA LEU A 50 -18.79 -3.97 -16.95
C LEU A 50 -18.87 -5.24 -17.83
N LYS A 51 -18.01 -6.24 -17.61
CA LYS A 51 -18.01 -7.47 -18.39
C LYS A 51 -19.35 -8.22 -18.33
N ASP A 52 -20.02 -8.15 -17.18
CA ASP A 52 -21.30 -8.85 -16.96
C ASP A 52 -22.52 -7.94 -17.25
N SER A 53 -22.30 -6.71 -17.71
CA SER A 53 -23.37 -5.72 -17.93
C SER A 53 -24.07 -5.84 -19.29
N GLY A 54 -23.57 -6.69 -20.19
CA GLY A 54 -24.10 -6.84 -21.55
C GLY A 54 -23.81 -5.65 -22.48
N LEU A 55 -22.98 -4.70 -22.04
CA LEU A 55 -22.53 -3.57 -22.87
C LEU A 55 -21.59 -4.05 -23.99
N GLU A 56 -21.60 -3.33 -25.11
CA GLU A 56 -20.67 -3.58 -26.20
C GLU A 56 -19.22 -3.29 -25.80
N ASN A 57 -18.29 -4.05 -26.36
CA ASN A 57 -16.85 -3.96 -26.02
C ASN A 57 -16.28 -2.55 -26.23
N GLU A 58 -16.78 -1.81 -27.23
CA GLU A 58 -16.35 -0.45 -27.55
C GLU A 58 -16.72 0.54 -26.45
N VAL A 59 -17.95 0.42 -25.91
CA VAL A 59 -18.43 1.21 -24.76
C VAL A 59 -17.65 0.88 -23.50
N ILE A 60 -17.32 -0.41 -23.29
CA ILE A 60 -16.49 -0.85 -22.16
C ILE A 60 -15.08 -0.26 -22.27
N ALA A 61 -14.49 -0.29 -23.47
CA ALA A 61 -13.16 0.27 -23.72
C ALA A 61 -13.12 1.79 -23.47
N GLU A 62 -14.14 2.52 -23.93
CA GLU A 62 -14.26 3.95 -23.68
C GLU A 62 -14.38 4.28 -22.19
N ALA A 63 -15.24 3.56 -21.46
CA ALA A 63 -15.42 3.76 -20.02
C ALA A 63 -14.12 3.51 -19.22
N ILE A 64 -13.34 2.50 -19.61
CA ILE A 64 -12.04 2.21 -18.99
C ILE A 64 -11.02 3.28 -19.36
N GLY A 65 -10.97 3.72 -20.61
CA GLY A 65 -10.09 4.81 -21.06
C GLY A 65 -10.35 6.11 -20.29
N ALA A 66 -11.62 6.50 -20.17
CA ALA A 66 -12.04 7.67 -19.41
C ALA A 66 -11.68 7.56 -17.92
N THR A 67 -11.74 6.35 -17.35
CA THR A 67 -11.38 6.11 -15.95
C THR A 67 -9.86 6.06 -15.75
N ALA A 68 -9.10 5.53 -16.70
CA ALA A 68 -7.63 5.46 -16.62
C ALA A 68 -6.99 6.87 -16.65
N ALA A 69 -7.61 7.81 -17.38
CA ALA A 69 -7.20 9.19 -17.45
C ALA A 69 -7.44 9.98 -16.14
N LYS A 70 -8.37 9.54 -15.30
CA LYS A 70 -8.66 10.21 -14.02
C LYS A 70 -7.51 9.98 -13.03
N PRO A 71 -7.04 11.02 -12.34
CA PRO A 71 -6.11 10.87 -11.22
C PRO A 71 -6.65 9.87 -10.18
N VAL A 72 -5.75 9.20 -9.47
CA VAL A 72 -6.14 8.42 -8.28
C VAL A 72 -6.38 9.40 -7.15
N SER A 73 -7.51 9.29 -6.46
CA SER A 73 -7.79 10.19 -5.34
C SER A 73 -6.98 9.75 -4.11
N ILE A 74 -6.67 10.69 -3.21
CA ILE A 74 -6.02 10.37 -1.93
C ILE A 74 -6.85 9.34 -1.14
N LYS A 75 -8.18 9.46 -1.20
CA LYS A 75 -9.08 8.49 -0.56
C LYS A 75 -8.90 7.08 -1.14
N ASP A 76 -8.75 6.95 -2.45
CA ASP A 76 -8.51 5.64 -3.08
C ASP A 76 -7.18 5.04 -2.62
N ILE A 77 -6.14 5.87 -2.46
CA ILE A 77 -4.85 5.46 -1.92
C ILE A 77 -5.03 4.94 -0.49
N ASP A 78 -5.64 5.74 0.38
CA ASP A 78 -5.88 5.41 1.80
C ASP A 78 -6.68 4.10 1.96
N ASP A 79 -7.76 3.94 1.18
CA ASP A 79 -8.60 2.74 1.21
C ASP A 79 -7.83 1.48 0.78
N ASN A 80 -6.86 1.62 -0.14
CA ASN A 80 -6.08 0.51 -0.65
C ASN A 80 -4.84 0.19 0.17
N MET A 81 -4.27 1.15 0.91
CA MET A 81 -3.07 0.92 1.75
C MET A 81 -3.28 -0.22 2.74
N GLY A 82 -4.48 -0.33 3.31
CA GLY A 82 -4.84 -1.37 4.28
C GLY A 82 -5.32 -2.70 3.68
N SER A 83 -5.35 -2.83 2.35
CA SER A 83 -5.78 -4.03 1.65
C SER A 83 -4.67 -5.09 1.59
N MET A 84 -5.01 -6.34 1.30
CA MET A 84 -4.02 -7.41 1.12
C MET A 84 -2.98 -7.09 0.04
N ILE A 85 -3.43 -6.49 -1.06
CA ILE A 85 -2.56 -6.10 -2.18
C ILE A 85 -1.67 -4.93 -1.75
N GLY A 86 -2.25 -3.91 -1.09
CA GLY A 86 -1.51 -2.74 -0.63
C GLY A 86 -0.46 -3.07 0.42
N THR A 87 -0.83 -3.80 1.47
CA THR A 87 0.11 -4.23 2.51
C THR A 87 1.25 -5.06 1.90
N ARG A 88 0.96 -5.98 0.97
CA ARG A 88 2.00 -6.78 0.30
C ARG A 88 2.96 -5.92 -0.52
N PHE A 89 2.42 -5.00 -1.31
CA PHE A 89 3.22 -4.12 -2.16
C PHE A 89 4.09 -3.19 -1.33
N LEU A 90 3.52 -2.48 -0.36
CA LEU A 90 4.23 -1.52 0.47
C LEU A 90 5.28 -2.21 1.35
N MET A 91 4.97 -3.39 1.89
CA MET A 91 5.97 -4.17 2.63
C MET A 91 7.11 -4.63 1.72
N TRP A 92 6.82 -5.05 0.49
CA TRP A 92 7.86 -5.39 -0.49
C TRP A 92 8.73 -4.19 -0.84
N SER A 93 8.14 -3.01 -1.08
CA SER A 93 8.88 -1.78 -1.35
C SER A 93 9.83 -1.40 -0.20
N ALA A 94 9.40 -1.63 1.05
CA ALA A 94 10.25 -1.42 2.22
C ALA A 94 11.39 -2.46 2.33
N LEU A 95 11.14 -3.72 1.94
CA LEU A 95 12.11 -4.82 2.01
C LEU A 95 13.14 -4.76 0.88
N LYS A 96 12.72 -4.50 -0.36
CA LYS A 96 13.56 -4.57 -1.58
C LYS A 96 14.78 -3.65 -1.49
N LYS A 97 14.71 -2.60 -0.68
CA LYS A 97 15.82 -1.66 -0.41
C LYS A 97 17.01 -2.28 0.33
N ASN A 98 16.79 -3.31 1.16
CA ASN A 98 17.85 -4.04 1.86
C ASN A 98 17.95 -5.51 1.45
N HIS A 99 16.90 -6.06 0.83
CA HIS A 99 16.77 -7.46 0.40
C HIS A 99 16.29 -7.50 -1.06
N PRO A 100 17.11 -7.05 -2.03
CA PRO A 100 16.70 -6.91 -3.44
C PRO A 100 16.35 -8.24 -4.13
N GLU A 101 16.72 -9.37 -3.53
CA GLU A 101 16.37 -10.71 -3.99
C GLU A 101 14.91 -11.08 -3.74
N ILE A 102 14.22 -10.41 -2.80
CA ILE A 102 12.82 -10.69 -2.48
C ILE A 102 11.93 -10.14 -3.60
N LYS A 103 11.16 -11.03 -4.22
CA LYS A 103 10.21 -10.67 -5.27
C LYS A 103 8.81 -10.43 -4.72
N LEU A 104 8.04 -9.56 -5.39
CA LEU A 104 6.68 -9.22 -4.96
C LEU A 104 5.75 -10.45 -4.91
N GLU A 105 5.96 -11.41 -5.81
CA GLU A 105 5.21 -12.65 -5.88
C GLU A 105 5.42 -13.52 -4.63
N GLU A 106 6.60 -13.44 -4.02
CA GLU A 106 6.98 -14.22 -2.83
C GLU A 106 6.36 -13.67 -1.55
N MET A 107 5.90 -12.42 -1.56
CA MET A 107 5.22 -11.80 -0.42
C MET A 107 3.98 -12.56 0.02
N GLY A 108 3.32 -13.31 -0.88
CA GLY A 108 2.17 -14.15 -0.51
C GLY A 108 2.53 -15.34 0.38
N LYS A 109 3.81 -15.73 0.46
CA LYS A 109 4.30 -16.76 1.39
C LYS A 109 4.70 -16.17 2.76
N LEU A 110 5.11 -14.90 2.76
CA LEU A 110 5.54 -14.16 3.94
C LEU A 110 4.37 -13.53 4.70
N ILE A 111 3.37 -13.02 3.96
CA ILE A 111 2.18 -12.36 4.50
C ILE A 111 0.99 -13.26 4.23
N THR A 112 0.57 -13.96 5.27
CA THR A 112 -0.60 -14.85 5.29
C THR A 112 -1.75 -14.19 6.07
N LEU A 113 -2.93 -14.82 6.07
CA LEU A 113 -4.06 -14.33 6.87
C LEU A 113 -3.74 -14.29 8.37
N GLU A 114 -2.84 -15.15 8.85
CA GLU A 114 -2.48 -15.27 10.26
C GLU A 114 -1.66 -14.08 10.78
N ASN A 115 -0.79 -13.51 9.95
CA ASN A 115 0.10 -12.40 10.32
C ASN A 115 -0.23 -11.08 9.61
N PHE A 116 -1.31 -11.05 8.82
CA PHE A 116 -1.68 -9.90 8.00
C PHE A 116 -1.83 -8.61 8.81
N GLU A 117 -2.57 -8.66 9.93
CA GLU A 117 -2.82 -7.47 10.76
C GLU A 117 -1.54 -6.91 11.39
N ASP A 118 -0.58 -7.77 11.73
CA ASP A 118 0.68 -7.30 12.29
C ASP A 118 1.57 -6.67 11.21
N VAL A 119 1.64 -7.27 10.02
CA VAL A 119 2.37 -6.68 8.90
C VAL A 119 1.72 -5.36 8.45
N LYS A 120 0.39 -5.27 8.47
CA LYS A 120 -0.34 -4.04 8.19
C LYS A 120 0.02 -2.91 9.16
N LYS A 121 0.18 -3.21 10.46
CA LYS A 121 0.68 -2.22 11.45
C LYS A 121 2.10 -1.77 11.10
N VAL A 122 2.99 -2.71 10.76
CA VAL A 122 4.36 -2.39 10.34
C VAL A 122 4.35 -1.42 9.14
N VAL A 123 3.57 -1.72 8.10
CA VAL A 123 3.44 -0.86 6.92
C VAL A 123 2.93 0.54 7.28
N SER A 124 1.91 0.63 8.16
CA SER A 124 1.38 1.92 8.62
C SER A 124 2.43 2.76 9.37
N GLU A 125 3.39 2.13 10.03
CA GLU A 125 4.49 2.82 10.71
C GLU A 125 5.59 3.22 9.72
N LEU A 126 5.84 2.41 8.68
CA LEU A 126 6.88 2.67 7.67
C LEU A 126 6.57 3.84 6.74
N GLY A 127 5.29 4.10 6.47
CA GLY A 127 4.84 5.31 5.78
C GLY A 127 4.95 6.57 6.64
N GLY A 128 5.40 6.42 7.89
CA GLY A 128 5.29 7.40 8.94
C GLY A 128 3.83 7.62 9.31
N LYS A 129 3.57 8.07 10.54
CA LYS A 129 2.35 8.82 10.83
C LYS A 129 2.34 10.13 10.00
N ALA A 130 2.07 10.08 8.70
CA ALA A 130 1.89 11.28 7.88
C ALA A 130 0.57 12.01 8.19
N VAL A 131 -0.26 11.57 9.15
CA VAL A 131 -1.62 12.13 9.38
C VAL A 131 -1.97 12.51 10.83
N LYS A 132 -1.24 12.12 11.90
CA LYS A 132 -1.75 12.35 13.28
C LYS A 132 -1.14 13.50 14.10
N GLU A 133 -0.04 14.14 13.71
CA GLU A 133 0.51 15.25 14.52
C GLU A 133 0.24 16.67 14.00
N ARG A 134 -0.30 16.84 12.78
CA ARG A 134 -0.72 18.18 12.32
C ARG A 134 -1.94 18.75 13.07
N LYS A 135 -2.59 17.99 13.97
CA LYS A 135 -3.75 18.46 14.73
C LYS A 135 -3.44 19.05 16.13
N ASN A 136 -2.23 18.92 16.65
CA ASN A 136 -1.92 19.37 18.02
C ASN A 136 -0.99 20.58 18.13
N VAL A 137 -0.46 21.12 17.03
CA VAL A 137 0.45 22.29 17.10
C VAL A 137 -0.24 23.62 16.78
N SER A 138 -1.47 23.62 16.27
CA SER A 138 -2.20 24.85 15.90
C SER A 138 -3.34 25.24 16.86
N ARG A 139 -3.33 24.75 18.10
CA ARG A 139 -4.32 25.15 19.14
C ARG A 139 -3.70 25.62 20.47
N SER A 140 -2.44 26.01 20.43
CA SER A 140 -1.74 26.60 21.57
C SER A 140 -0.80 27.71 21.11
N LEU A 141 -1.37 28.75 20.52
CA LEU A 141 -0.86 30.13 20.52
C LEU A 141 -2.07 31.07 20.40
#